data_AF-A0A1I1GKF7-F1
#
_entry.id   AF-A0A1I1GKF7-F1
#
_cell.length_a   1.000
_cell.length_b   1.000
_cell.length_c   1.000
_cell.angle_alpha   90.00
_cell.angle_beta   90.00
_cell.angle_gamma   90.00
#
_symmetry.space_group_name_H-M   'P 1'
#
loop_
_entity.id
_entity.type
_entity.pdbx_description
1 polymer ?
#
loop_
_entity_poly.entity_id
_entity_poly.type
_entity_poly.pdbx_seq_one_letter_code
_entity_poly.pdbx_strand_id
1 'polypeptide(L)'
;MELNYWHIFFAVVALMNLFVSIYLTKRDDLETFQKVAQIILVWLIPVAAAIGFWLFHRSQDVQLSPSKLFGGGVNNNTNITGTGD
;
A
#
# COMPACT_ATOMS: atom_id res chain seq x y z
N MET A 1 17.75 -27.22 -7.84
CA MET A 1 17.49 -25.77 -7.70
C MET A 1 15.99 -25.62 -7.54
N GLU A 2 15.51 -25.34 -6.33
CA GLU A 2 14.09 -24.99 -6.15
C GLU A 2 13.86 -23.64 -6.83
N LEU A 3 13.13 -23.64 -7.94
CA LEU A 3 12.71 -22.39 -8.57
C LEU A 3 11.67 -21.75 -7.67
N ASN A 4 12.11 -20.82 -6.84
CA ASN A 4 11.23 -20.07 -5.97
C ASN A 4 10.26 -19.25 -6.84
N TYR A 5 8.96 -19.52 -6.72
CA TYR A 5 7.91 -18.92 -7.56
C TYR A 5 7.96 -17.39 -7.58
N TRP A 6 8.45 -16.79 -6.51
CA TRP A 6 8.72 -15.35 -6.42
C TRP A 6 9.68 -14.84 -7.50
N HIS A 7 10.76 -15.56 -7.79
CA HIS A 7 11.72 -15.15 -8.81
C HIS A 7 11.10 -15.20 -10.21
N ILE A 8 10.28 -16.23 -10.49
CA ILE A 8 9.55 -16.33 -11.75
C ILE A 8 8.56 -15.18 -11.89
N PHE A 9 7.81 -14.87 -10.83
CA PHE A 9 6.86 -13.75 -10.81
C PHE A 9 7.57 -12.41 -11.10
N PHE A 10 8.66 -12.11 -10.40
CA PHE A 10 9.44 -10.88 -10.64
C PHE A 10 10.01 -10.83 -12.05
N ALA A 11 10.49 -11.95 -12.59
CA ALA A 11 11.01 -12.03 -13.95
C ALA A 11 9.92 -11.75 -15.00
N VAL A 12 8.71 -12.31 -14.83
CA VAL A 12 7.57 -12.06 -15.73
C VAL A 12 7.16 -10.60 -15.71
N VAL A 13 7.05 -9.99 -14.51
CA VAL A 13 6.73 -8.56 -14.37
C VAL A 13 7.80 -7.69 -15.02
N ALA A 14 9.08 -7.98 -14.81
CA ALA A 14 10.18 -7.24 -15.42
C ALA A 14 10.18 -7.36 -16.95
N LEU A 15 9.95 -8.56 -17.49
CA LEU A 15 9.83 -8.79 -18.94
C LEU A 15 8.66 -8.00 -19.54
N MET A 16 7.51 -7.95 -18.86
CA MET A 16 6.37 -7.18 -19.33
C MET A 16 6.68 -5.67 -19.37
N ASN A 17 7.32 -5.13 -18.33
CA ASN A 17 7.76 -3.73 -18.31
C ASN A 17 8.80 -3.43 -19.41
N LEU A 18 9.68 -4.39 -19.71
CA LEU A 18 10.64 -4.29 -20.81
C LEU A 18 9.95 -4.25 -22.18
N PHE A 19 8.98 -5.14 -22.43
CA PHE A 19 8.22 -5.14 -23.69
C PHE A 19 7.47 -3.82 -23.91
N VAL A 20 6.82 -3.31 -22.86
CA VAL A 20 6.14 -2.01 -22.90
C VAL A 20 7.14 -0.88 -23.17
N SER A 21 8.32 -0.90 -22.53
CA SER A 21 9.38 0.09 -22.76
C SER A 21 9.86 0.07 -24.23
N ILE A 22 10.13 -1.12 -24.79
CA ILE A 22 10.51 -1.27 -26.20
C ILE A 22 9.39 -0.76 -27.12
N TYR A 23 8.14 -1.10 -26.84
CA TYR A 23 7.00 -0.61 -27.62
C TYR A 23 6.91 0.93 -27.61
N LEU A 24 7.06 1.56 -26.44
CA LEU A 24 7.07 3.02 -26.29
C LEU A 24 8.24 3.66 -27.05
N THR A 25 9.42 3.03 -27.07
CA THR A 25 10.56 3.58 -27.82
C THR A 25 10.29 3.69 -29.32
N LYS A 26 9.54 2.72 -29.89
CA LYS A 26 9.20 2.64 -31.31
C LYS A 26 8.03 3.53 -31.75
N ARG A 27 7.37 4.23 -30.82
CA ARG A 27 6.27 5.16 -31.15
C ARG A 27 6.83 6.51 -31.57
N ASP A 28 6.62 6.92 -32.81
CA ASP A 28 7.10 8.23 -33.31
C ASP A 28 6.14 9.39 -32.99
N ASP A 29 4.97 9.10 -32.41
CA ASP A 29 3.95 10.11 -32.08
C ASP A 29 4.27 10.98 -30.85
N LEU A 30 5.28 10.62 -30.06
CA LEU A 30 5.61 11.31 -28.81
C LEU A 30 6.98 11.98 -28.88
N GLU A 31 7.02 13.22 -28.40
CA GLU A 31 8.27 13.95 -28.17
C GLU A 31 9.22 13.12 -27.28
N THR A 32 10.51 13.15 -27.62
CA THR A 32 11.55 12.34 -26.95
C THR A 32 11.54 12.49 -25.42
N PHE A 33 11.30 13.71 -24.90
CA PHE A 33 11.22 13.94 -23.46
C PHE A 33 10.05 13.21 -22.81
N GLN A 34 8.85 13.33 -23.40
CA GLN A 34 7.64 12.66 -22.89
C GLN A 34 7.78 11.14 -22.95
N LYS A 35 8.38 10.62 -24.02
CA LYS A 35 8.70 9.21 -24.20
C LYS A 35 9.63 8.69 -23.10
N VAL A 36 10.72 9.40 -22.81
CA VAL A 36 11.66 9.04 -21.74
C VAL A 36 10.99 9.10 -20.37
N ALA A 37 10.21 10.15 -20.09
CA ALA A 37 9.46 10.28 -18.85
C ALA A 37 8.46 9.12 -18.66
N GLN A 38 7.72 8.75 -19.71
CA GLN A 38 6.79 7.61 -19.66
C GLN A 38 7.51 6.29 -19.38
N ILE A 39 8.66 6.04 -20.02
CA ILE A 39 9.46 4.84 -19.74
C ILE A 39 9.90 4.83 -18.27
N ILE A 40 10.41 5.95 -17.74
CA ILE A 40 10.80 6.05 -16.32
C ILE A 40 9.60 5.75 -15.41
N LEU A 41 8.43 6.30 -15.72
CA LEU A 41 7.21 6.09 -14.94
C LEU A 41 6.73 4.63 -14.95
N VAL A 42 6.86 3.92 -16.07
CA VAL A 42 6.53 2.48 -16.17
C VAL A 42 7.29 1.66 -15.11
N TRP A 43 8.55 2.01 -14.85
CA TRP A 43 9.36 1.34 -13.83
C TRP A 43 9.16 1.90 -12.41
N LEU A 44 8.93 3.21 -12.28
CA LEU A 44 8.84 3.89 -10.98
C LEU A 44 7.48 3.69 -10.29
N ILE A 45 6.38 3.74 -11.05
CA ILE A 45 5.01 3.65 -10.50
C ILE A 45 4.80 2.34 -9.73
N PRO A 46 5.16 1.15 -10.23
CA PRO A 46 4.99 -0.10 -9.49
C PRO A 46 5.71 -0.11 -8.14
N VAL A 47 6.93 0.45 -8.09
CA VAL A 47 7.73 0.55 -6.86
C VAL A 47 7.10 1.53 -5.87
N ALA A 48 6.70 2.72 -6.36
CA ALA A 48 6.03 3.72 -5.54
C ALA A 48 4.69 3.22 -4.98
N ALA A 49 3.91 2.52 -5.80
CA ALA A 49 2.66 1.89 -5.39
C ALA A 49 2.90 0.83 -4.31
N ALA A 50 3.89 -0.05 -4.49
CA ALA A 50 4.24 -1.06 -3.50
C ALA A 50 4.64 -0.45 -2.15
N ILE A 51 5.48 0.59 -2.16
CA ILE A 51 5.87 1.33 -0.95
C ILE A 51 4.66 1.99 -0.30
N GLY A 52 3.82 2.66 -1.10
CA GLY A 52 2.61 3.32 -0.63
C GLY A 52 1.65 2.34 0.05
N PHE A 53 1.38 1.20 -0.60
CA PHE A 53 0.56 0.14 -0.02
C PHE A 53 1.18 -0.45 1.23
N TRP A 54 2.50 -0.68 1.26
CA TRP A 54 3.17 -1.18 2.45
C TRP A 54 3.05 -0.21 3.63
N LEU A 55 3.27 1.08 3.40
CA LEU A 55 3.14 2.12 4.42
C LEU A 55 1.68 2.27 4.89
N PHE A 56 0.73 2.20 3.96
CA PHE A 56 -0.69 2.26 4.26
C PHE A 56 -1.14 1.06 5.13
N HIS A 57 -0.79 -0.17 4.76
CA HIS A 57 -1.09 -1.34 5.59
C HIS A 57 -0.42 -1.25 6.96
N ARG A 58 0.85 -0.84 7.00
CA ARG A 58 1.57 -0.64 8.28
C ARG A 58 0.90 0.39 9.19
N SER A 59 0.29 1.43 8.63
CA SER A 59 -0.47 2.42 9.39
C SER A 59 -1.75 1.86 10.02
N GLN A 60 -2.30 0.78 9.45
CA GLN A 60 -3.49 0.08 9.93
C GLN A 60 -3.14 -1.08 10.88
N ASP A 61 -1.96 -1.69 10.72
CA ASP A 61 -1.45 -2.74 11.61
C ASP A 61 -1.07 -2.22 12.99
N VAL A 62 -0.97 -0.89 13.16
CA VAL A 62 -1.05 -0.26 14.47
C VAL A 62 -2.47 -0.45 14.97
N GLN A 63 -2.75 -1.63 15.52
CA GLN A 63 -3.92 -1.84 16.34
C GLN A 63 -3.92 -0.71 17.37
N LEU A 64 -4.87 0.21 17.22
CA LEU A 64 -5.46 0.84 18.37
C LEU A 64 -5.93 -0.37 19.20
N SER A 65 -5.11 -0.78 20.17
CA SER A 65 -5.66 -1.32 21.40
C SER A 65 -6.92 -0.49 21.68
N PRO A 66 -8.06 -1.08 22.02
CA PRO A 66 -9.19 -0.32 22.53
C PRO A 66 -8.84 0.31 23.89
N SER A 67 -7.69 0.98 24.01
CA SER A 67 -7.35 1.86 25.08
C SER A 67 -8.04 3.18 24.83
N LYS A 68 -9.20 3.26 25.47
CA LYS A 68 -9.77 4.47 26.07
C LYS A 68 -10.63 5.31 25.13
N LEU A 69 -11.91 4.95 25.15
CA LEU A 69 -13.09 5.82 25.16
C LEU A 69 -12.72 7.32 25.33
N PHE A 70 -12.48 8.02 24.21
CA PHE A 70 -12.29 9.46 24.21
C PHE A 70 -13.64 10.10 23.84
N GLY A 71 -14.37 10.52 24.87
CA GLY A 71 -15.60 11.30 24.75
C GLY A 71 -16.86 10.48 24.47
N GLY A 72 -17.58 10.06 25.51
CA GLY A 72 -18.92 9.49 25.31
C GLY A 72 -19.60 8.96 26.56
N GLY A 73 -20.20 9.85 27.36
CA GLY A 73 -21.41 9.54 28.14
C GLY A 73 -21.23 8.83 29.49
N VAL A 74 -21.81 9.45 30.53
CA VAL A 74 -22.04 8.91 31.88
C VAL A 74 -22.58 7.47 31.85
N ASN A 75 -21.94 6.56 32.61
CA ASN A 75 -22.59 5.32 33.06
C ASN A 75 -23.07 5.51 34.50
N ASN A 76 -24.36 5.82 34.65
CA ASN A 76 -25.03 5.77 35.95
C ASN A 76 -25.01 4.33 36.47
N ASN A 77 -24.16 4.06 37.46
CA ASN A 77 -24.37 2.95 38.38
C ASN A 77 -24.34 3.50 39.80
N THR A 78 -25.41 4.21 40.15
CA THR A 78 -25.76 4.56 41.53
C THR A 78 -26.08 3.28 42.28
N ASN A 79 -25.08 2.71 42.94
CA ASN A 79 -25.31 1.69 43.96
C ASN A 79 -25.58 2.42 45.28
N ILE A 80 -26.86 2.70 45.54
CA ILE A 80 -27.33 3.25 46.80
C ILE A 80 -27.35 2.10 47.80
N THR A 81 -26.27 1.95 48.58
CA THR A 81 -26.25 1.03 49.71
C THR A 81 -27.02 1.67 50.85
N GLY A 82 -28.30 1.30 50.99
CA GLY A 82 -29.07 1.57 52.19
C GLY A 82 -28.56 0.70 53.33
N THR A 83 -27.75 1.29 54.21
CA THR A 83 -27.42 0.68 55.50
C THR A 83 -28.55 1.04 56.46
N GLY A 84 -29.50 0.13 56.62
CA GLY A 84 -30.33 0.06 57.82
C GLY A 84 -29.57 -0.70 58.89
N ASP A 85 -29.37 -0.06 60.04
CA ASP A 85 -29.50 -0.58 61.40
C ASP A 85 -29.27 0.56 62.42
#